data_AF-A0A5C7R841-F1
#
_entry.id   AF-A0A5C7R841-F1
#
_cell.length_a   1.000
_cell.length_b   1.000
_cell.length_c   1.000
_cell.angle_alpha   90.00
_cell.angle_beta   90.00
_cell.angle_gamma   90.00
#
_symmetry.space_group_name_H-M   'P 1'
#
loop_
_entity.id
_entity.type
_entity.pdbx_description
1 polymer ?
#
loop_
_entity_poly.entity_id
_entity_poly.type
_entity_poly.pdbx_seq_one_letter_code
_entity_poly.pdbx_strand_id
1 'polypeptide(L)'
;MNLLNSFKAELTEYRRPWKLVTLAMGLALLIVGAFYYQAPDWDIPISFIMAFFAYLTASWSMHVLVERQWKYIPLMLFFTWLTVDGCYAFYWSIKDPVALAYMRSANAPASLCLYLMCGLVWYFRGSLKEFLAEMNSFVSLKSKF
;
A
#
# COMPACT_ATOMS: atom_id res chain seq x y z
N MET A 1 -17.19 12.42 4.34
CA MET A 1 -16.05 13.20 4.87
C MET A 1 -15.50 14.09 3.77
N ASN A 2 -15.09 15.34 4.04
CA ASN A 2 -14.40 16.14 3.02
C ASN A 2 -12.94 15.66 2.86
N LEU A 3 -12.31 15.99 1.73
CA LEU A 3 -10.97 15.49 1.38
C LEU A 3 -9.91 15.84 2.44
N LEU A 4 -9.97 17.05 2.98
CA LEU A 4 -9.09 17.54 4.04
C LEU A 4 -9.18 16.68 5.31
N ASN A 5 -10.39 16.36 5.74
CA ASN A 5 -10.61 15.54 6.93
C ASN A 5 -10.14 14.09 6.69
N SER A 6 -10.32 13.56 5.48
CA SER A 6 -9.79 12.24 5.13
C SER A 6 -8.26 12.21 5.22
N PHE A 7 -7.56 13.21 4.67
CA PHE A 7 -6.10 13.27 4.77
C PHE A 7 -5.60 13.52 6.19
N LYS A 8 -6.28 14.36 6.98
CA LYS A 8 -5.97 14.55 8.41
C LYS A 8 -6.08 13.25 9.20
N ALA A 9 -7.08 12.42 8.87
CA ALA A 9 -7.19 11.11 9.47
C ALA A 9 -5.98 10.22 9.12
N GLU A 10 -5.58 10.14 7.84
CA GLU A 10 -4.39 9.38 7.44
C GLU A 10 -3.09 9.86 8.12
N LEU A 11 -2.91 11.17 8.30
CA LEU A 11 -1.76 11.74 9.02
C LEU A 11 -1.65 11.22 10.46
N THR A 12 -2.77 11.01 11.12
CA THR A 12 -2.81 10.44 12.47
C THR A 12 -2.45 8.96 12.43
N GLU A 13 -2.85 8.27 11.36
CA GLU A 13 -2.60 6.85 11.15
C GLU A 13 -1.14 6.50 10.85
N TYR A 14 -0.39 7.39 10.18
CA TYR A 14 1.00 7.13 9.79
C TYR A 14 1.97 6.86 10.95
N ARG A 15 1.58 7.21 12.18
CA ARG A 15 2.40 6.98 13.39
C ARG A 15 2.00 5.72 14.15
N ARG A 16 0.98 4.98 13.68
CA ARG A 16 0.55 3.77 14.38
C ARG A 16 1.67 2.72 14.32
N PRO A 17 2.10 2.18 15.49
CA PRO A 17 3.23 1.26 15.55
C PRO A 17 3.09 0.07 14.60
N TRP A 18 1.90 -0.51 14.50
CA TRP A 18 1.67 -1.66 13.64
C TRP A 18 1.74 -1.34 12.13
N LYS A 19 1.37 -0.12 11.70
CA LYS A 19 1.53 0.31 10.30
C LYS A 19 3.01 0.46 9.95
N LEU A 20 3.79 1.03 10.87
CA LEU A 20 5.25 1.14 10.72
C LEU A 20 5.94 -0.23 10.72
N VAL A 21 5.52 -1.15 11.60
CA VAL A 21 6.08 -2.52 11.64
C VAL A 21 5.75 -3.27 10.35
N THR A 22 4.50 -3.23 9.89
CA THR A 22 4.12 -3.89 8.63
C THR A 22 4.80 -3.27 7.40
N LEU A 23 4.99 -1.94 7.38
CA LEU A 23 5.81 -1.27 6.37
C LEU A 23 7.26 -1.76 6.40
N ALA A 24 7.87 -1.83 7.59
CA ALA A 24 9.25 -2.28 7.74
C ALA A 24 9.42 -3.75 7.31
N MET A 25 8.46 -4.62 7.67
CA MET A 25 8.43 -6.01 7.20
C MET A 25 8.30 -6.10 5.68
N GLY A 26 7.40 -5.32 5.08
CA GLY A 26 7.23 -5.25 3.64
C GLY A 26 8.51 -4.79 2.92
N LEU A 27 9.14 -3.73 3.40
CA LEU A 27 10.42 -3.24 2.88
C LEU A 27 11.55 -4.27 3.03
N ALA A 28 11.64 -4.95 4.17
CA ALA A 28 12.63 -6.00 4.37
C ALA A 28 12.45 -7.14 3.36
N LEU A 29 11.21 -7.57 3.11
CA LEU A 29 10.89 -8.56 2.08
C LEU A 29 11.26 -8.08 0.68
N LEU A 30 10.99 -6.80 0.37
CA LEU A 30 11.35 -6.22 -0.92
C LEU A 30 12.87 -6.19 -1.14
N ILE A 31 13.63 -5.83 -0.11
CA ILE A 31 15.10 -5.80 -0.15
C ILE A 31 15.66 -7.22 -0.32
N VAL A 32 15.18 -8.19 0.48
CA VAL A 32 15.60 -9.60 0.35
C VAL A 32 15.25 -10.14 -1.04
N GLY A 33 14.06 -9.82 -1.54
CA GLY A 33 13.62 -10.21 -2.88
C GLY A 33 14.51 -9.66 -3.99
N ALA A 34 14.94 -8.40 -3.90
CA ALA A 34 15.87 -7.80 -4.86
C ALA A 34 17.21 -8.56 -4.92
N PHE A 35 17.75 -8.98 -3.78
CA PHE A 35 18.99 -9.77 -3.74
C PHE A 35 18.82 -11.21 -4.24
N TYR A 36 17.66 -11.82 -3.97
CA TYR A 36 17.39 -13.22 -4.31
C TYR A 36 17.02 -13.42 -5.79
N TYR A 37 16.05 -12.63 -6.28
CA TYR A 37 15.54 -12.77 -7.64
C TYR A 37 16.37 -12.04 -8.70
N GLN A 38 17.06 -10.95 -8.29
CA GLN A 38 17.92 -10.16 -9.18
C GLN A 38 17.22 -9.76 -10.48
N ALA A 39 15.93 -9.44 -10.41
CA ALA A 39 15.18 -9.02 -11.58
C ALA A 39 15.75 -7.68 -12.10
N PRO A 40 15.81 -7.48 -13.42
CA PRO A 40 16.50 -6.34 -14.02
C PRO A 40 15.87 -4.99 -13.67
N ASP A 41 14.60 -4.98 -13.26
CA ASP A 41 13.82 -3.81 -12.87
C ASP A 41 13.50 -3.73 -11.36
N TRP A 42 14.06 -4.63 -10.55
CA TRP A 42 13.78 -4.69 -9.12
C TRP A 42 15.03 -4.39 -8.31
N ASP A 43 15.17 -3.13 -7.92
CA ASP A 43 16.21 -2.67 -7.02
C ASP A 43 15.68 -2.11 -5.69
N ILE A 44 16.62 -1.83 -4.80
CA ILE A 44 16.34 -1.28 -3.48
C ILE A 44 15.74 0.13 -3.59
N PRO A 45 16.30 1.10 -4.34
CA PRO A 45 15.70 2.43 -4.48
C PRO A 45 14.24 2.42 -4.94
N ILE A 46 13.87 1.66 -5.98
CA ILE A 46 12.49 1.63 -6.46
C ILE A 46 11.55 1.04 -5.42
N SER A 47 12.01 0.04 -4.66
CA SER A 47 11.26 -0.54 -3.54
C SER A 47 10.91 0.51 -2.49
N PHE A 48 11.84 1.40 -2.13
CA PHE A 48 11.57 2.50 -1.20
C PHE A 48 10.61 3.54 -1.77
N ILE A 49 10.77 3.92 -3.05
CA ILE A 49 9.91 4.91 -3.71
C ILE A 49 8.46 4.42 -3.75
N MET A 50 8.25 3.18 -4.22
CA MET A 50 6.91 2.60 -4.33
C MET A 50 6.29 2.35 -2.96
N ALA A 51 7.06 1.84 -2.00
CA ALA A 51 6.59 1.64 -0.62
C ALA A 51 6.18 2.96 0.05
N PHE A 52 6.91 4.05 -0.20
CA PHE A 52 6.55 5.37 0.30
C PHE A 52 5.20 5.84 -0.23
N PHE A 53 4.99 5.77 -1.55
CA PHE A 53 3.70 6.14 -2.15
C PHE A 53 2.57 5.22 -1.69
N ALA A 54 2.83 3.92 -1.57
CA ALA A 54 1.85 2.97 -1.04
C ALA A 54 1.46 3.33 0.41
N TYR A 55 2.43 3.66 1.26
CA TYR A 55 2.17 4.05 2.64
C TYR A 55 1.28 5.28 2.75
N LEU A 56 1.46 6.25 1.85
CA LEU A 56 0.66 7.47 1.82
C LEU A 56 -0.75 7.28 1.25
N THR A 57 -0.93 6.35 0.31
CA THR A 57 -2.13 6.37 -0.55
C THR A 57 -2.97 5.08 -0.51
N ALA A 58 -2.39 3.93 -0.14
CA ALA A 58 -3.08 2.64 -0.20
C ALA A 58 -4.26 2.57 0.78
N SER A 59 -4.05 2.98 2.03
CA SER A 59 -5.09 3.05 3.08
C SER A 59 -6.25 3.94 2.62
N TRP A 60 -5.95 5.19 2.25
CA TRP A 60 -6.95 6.13 1.77
C TRP A 60 -7.71 5.61 0.54
N SER A 61 -7.00 5.00 -0.41
CA SER A 61 -7.63 4.43 -1.61
C SER A 61 -8.59 3.30 -1.26
N MET A 62 -8.24 2.47 -0.28
CA MET A 62 -9.12 1.42 0.23
C MET A 62 -10.38 2.00 0.86
N HIS A 63 -10.26 3.09 1.63
CA HIS A 63 -11.43 3.82 2.15
C HIS A 63 -12.32 4.38 1.05
N VAL A 64 -11.76 4.94 -0.02
CA VAL A 64 -12.55 5.44 -1.16
C VAL A 64 -13.39 4.31 -1.77
N LEU A 65 -12.81 3.12 -1.95
CA LEU A 65 -13.50 1.95 -2.51
C LEU A 65 -14.55 1.38 -1.56
N VAL A 66 -14.17 1.06 -0.32
CA VAL A 66 -15.03 0.36 0.65
C VAL A 66 -16.18 1.26 1.12
N GLU A 67 -15.90 2.55 1.37
CA GLU A 67 -16.92 3.51 1.82
C GLU A 67 -17.67 4.17 0.65
N ARG A 68 -17.42 3.72 -0.59
CA ARG A 68 -18.13 4.18 -1.80
C ARG A 68 -18.06 5.70 -1.99
N GLN A 69 -16.89 6.28 -1.75
CA GLN A 69 -16.67 7.73 -1.91
C GLN A 69 -16.48 8.10 -3.39
N TRP A 70 -17.50 7.89 -4.22
CA TRP A 70 -17.42 7.92 -5.69
C TRP A 70 -16.83 9.21 -6.27
N LYS A 71 -17.06 10.34 -5.60
CA LYS A 71 -16.49 11.65 -5.96
C LYS A 71 -14.95 11.63 -6.03
N TYR A 72 -14.30 10.76 -5.26
CA TYR A 72 -12.84 10.67 -5.18
C TYR A 72 -12.25 9.55 -6.04
N ILE A 73 -13.06 8.77 -6.78
CA ILE A 73 -12.55 7.72 -7.68
C ILE A 73 -11.46 8.26 -8.62
N PRO A 74 -11.63 9.40 -9.34
CA PRO A 74 -10.61 9.85 -10.28
C PRO A 74 -9.25 10.11 -9.61
N LEU A 75 -9.27 10.72 -8.42
CA LEU A 75 -8.07 10.99 -7.64
C LEU A 75 -7.46 9.69 -7.08
N MET A 76 -8.29 8.75 -6.65
CA MET A 76 -7.87 7.43 -6.21
C MET A 76 -7.24 6.61 -7.33
N LEU A 77 -7.80 6.65 -8.54
CA LEU A 77 -7.21 5.99 -9.70
C LEU A 77 -5.86 6.62 -10.06
N PHE A 78 -5.76 7.95 -9.98
CA PHE A 78 -4.49 8.64 -10.18
C PHE A 78 -3.42 8.20 -9.18
N PHE A 79 -3.72 8.19 -7.87
CA PHE A 79 -2.74 7.76 -6.87
C PHE A 79 -2.40 6.27 -6.95
N THR A 80 -3.38 5.43 -7.29
CA THR A 80 -3.16 4.00 -7.53
C THR A 80 -2.20 3.82 -8.71
N TRP A 81 -2.48 4.46 -9.85
CA TRP A 81 -1.60 4.42 -11.02
C TRP A 81 -0.20 4.97 -10.70
N LEU A 82 -0.12 6.14 -10.05
CA LEU A 82 1.15 6.77 -9.68
C LEU A 82 2.01 5.83 -8.82
N THR A 83 1.39 5.14 -7.86
CA THR A 83 2.08 4.23 -6.94
C THR A 83 2.49 2.93 -7.62
N VAL A 84 1.59 2.33 -8.41
CA VAL A 84 1.76 0.98 -8.97
C VAL A 84 2.65 0.98 -10.21
N ASP A 85 2.57 2.03 -11.04
CA ASP A 85 3.22 2.06 -12.35
C ASP A 85 3.89 3.41 -12.64
N GLY A 86 3.29 4.54 -12.26
CA GLY A 86 3.79 5.87 -12.63
C GLY A 86 5.20 6.17 -12.09
N CYS A 87 5.45 5.97 -10.80
CA CYS A 87 6.76 6.21 -10.19
C CYS A 87 7.80 5.18 -10.66
N TYR A 88 7.41 3.93 -10.87
CA TYR A 88 8.23 2.88 -11.46
C TYR A 88 8.65 3.22 -12.89
N ALA A 89 7.70 3.61 -13.74
CA ALA A 89 7.96 3.97 -15.12
C ALA A 89 8.86 5.21 -15.21
N PHE A 90 8.62 6.21 -14.35
CA PHE A 90 9.48 7.40 -14.29
C PHE A 90 10.91 7.04 -13.88
N TYR A 91 11.08 6.28 -12.80
CA TYR A 91 12.40 5.87 -12.30
C TYR A 91 13.20 5.09 -13.35
N TRP A 92 12.61 4.05 -13.92
CA TRP A 92 13.28 3.21 -14.91
C TRP A 92 13.44 3.86 -16.27
N SER A 93 12.61 4.86 -16.63
CA SER A 93 12.83 5.65 -17.86
C SER A 93 14.15 6.41 -17.84
N ILE A 94 14.65 6.73 -16.65
CA ILE A 94 15.94 7.42 -16.46
C ILE A 94 17.06 6.41 -16.25
N LYS A 95 16.79 5.34 -15.47
CA LYS A 95 17.82 4.38 -15.06
C LYS A 95 18.20 3.38 -16.15
N ASP A 96 17.19 2.72 -16.73
CA ASP A 96 17.37 1.74 -17.80
C ASP A 96 16.04 1.58 -18.58
N PRO A 97 15.87 2.32 -19.69
CA PRO A 97 14.67 2.25 -20.51
C PRO A 97 14.41 0.86 -21.11
N VAL A 98 15.46 0.05 -21.27
CA VAL A 98 15.36 -1.31 -21.81
C VAL A 98 14.72 -2.22 -20.77
N ALA A 99 15.21 -2.19 -19.53
CA ALA A 99 14.58 -2.91 -18.41
C ALA A 99 13.11 -2.51 -18.24
N LEU A 100 12.80 -1.20 -18.35
CA LEU A 100 11.43 -0.71 -18.32
C LEU A 100 10.55 -1.35 -19.38
N ALA A 101 11.01 -1.36 -20.64
CA ALA A 101 10.24 -1.88 -21.76
C ALA A 101 9.90 -3.37 -21.60
N TYR A 102 10.82 -4.16 -21.04
CA TYR A 102 10.61 -5.59 -20.83
C TYR A 102 9.74 -5.91 -19.60
N MET A 103 9.88 -5.16 -18.51
CA MET A 103 9.33 -5.59 -17.21
C MET A 103 8.10 -4.82 -16.75
N ARG A 104 7.76 -3.67 -17.36
CA ARG A 104 6.64 -2.83 -16.90
C ARG A 104 5.31 -3.58 -16.80
N SER A 105 5.01 -4.43 -17.79
CA SER A 105 3.79 -5.23 -17.82
C SER A 105 3.74 -6.29 -16.71
N ALA A 106 4.88 -6.75 -16.21
CA ALA A 106 4.98 -7.67 -15.08
C ALA A 106 4.95 -6.93 -13.73
N ASN A 107 5.59 -5.76 -13.64
CA ASN A 107 5.57 -4.94 -12.43
C ASN A 107 4.16 -4.47 -12.08
N ALA A 108 3.39 -3.95 -13.06
CA ALA A 108 2.07 -3.37 -12.80
C ALA A 108 1.10 -4.28 -12.01
N PRO A 109 0.86 -5.55 -12.40
CA PRO A 109 -0.01 -6.44 -11.63
C PRO A 109 0.59 -6.83 -10.27
N ALA A 110 1.90 -7.07 -10.18
CA ALA A 110 2.55 -7.42 -8.91
C ALA A 110 2.42 -6.27 -7.89
N SER A 111 2.71 -5.05 -8.34
CA SER A 111 2.61 -3.83 -7.54
C SER A 111 1.17 -3.47 -7.21
N LEU A 112 0.19 -3.76 -8.08
CA LEU A 112 -1.23 -3.60 -7.76
C LEU A 112 -1.67 -4.54 -6.63
N CYS A 113 -1.27 -5.80 -6.69
CA CYS A 113 -1.56 -6.77 -5.62
C CYS A 113 -0.97 -6.33 -4.27
N LEU A 114 0.30 -5.90 -4.28
CA LEU A 114 0.95 -5.36 -3.08
C LEU A 114 0.23 -4.11 -2.57
N TYR A 115 -0.13 -3.18 -3.45
CA TYR A 115 -0.86 -1.97 -3.10
C TYR A 115 -2.22 -2.27 -2.45
N LEU A 116 -2.98 -3.23 -3.00
CA LEU A 116 -4.26 -3.66 -2.42
C LEU A 116 -4.08 -4.35 -1.07
N MET A 117 -3.08 -5.22 -0.93
CA MET A 117 -2.77 -5.86 0.36
C MET A 117 -2.37 -4.83 1.41
N CYS A 118 -1.51 -3.88 1.06
CA CYS A 118 -1.17 -2.74 1.92
C CYS A 118 -2.41 -1.92 2.30
N GLY A 119 -3.28 -1.65 1.32
CA GLY A 119 -4.54 -0.95 1.56
C GLY A 119 -5.45 -1.68 2.54
N LEU A 120 -5.56 -3.01 2.44
CA LEU A 120 -6.33 -3.84 3.36
C LEU A 120 -5.71 -3.89 4.76
N VAL A 121 -4.40 -4.13 4.85
CA VAL A 121 -3.68 -4.17 6.13
C VAL A 121 -3.82 -2.82 6.83
N TRP A 122 -3.62 -1.71 6.11
CA TRP A 122 -3.67 -0.36 6.68
C TRP A 122 -5.07 0.27 6.74
N TYR A 123 -6.11 -0.43 6.27
CA TYR A 123 -7.50 0.04 6.30
C TYR A 123 -8.01 0.23 7.74
N PHE A 124 -7.62 -0.67 8.65
CA PHE A 124 -8.02 -0.56 10.04
C PHE A 124 -7.40 0.69 10.67
N ARG A 125 -8.22 1.47 11.39
CA ARG A 125 -7.79 2.71 12.08
C ARG A 125 -7.78 2.60 13.59
N GLY A 126 -7.97 1.40 14.15
CA GLY A 126 -7.90 1.20 15.59
C GLY A 126 -6.48 0.99 16.11
N SER A 127 -6.35 1.00 17.42
CA SER A 127 -5.17 0.53 18.14
C SER A 127 -5.12 -1.00 18.13
N LEU A 128 -3.96 -1.58 18.44
CA LEU A 128 -3.83 -3.03 18.63
C LEU A 128 -4.77 -3.54 19.74
N LYS A 129 -5.00 -2.74 20.79
CA LYS A 129 -5.92 -3.08 21.88
C LYS A 129 -7.36 -3.18 21.37
N GLU A 130 -7.79 -2.22 20.55
CA GLU A 130 -9.13 -2.22 19.94
C GLU A 130 -9.29 -3.40 18.98
N PHE A 131 -8.27 -3.68 18.16
CA PHE A 131 -8.28 -4.85 17.27
C PHE A 131 -8.42 -6.16 18.06
N LEU A 132 -7.63 -6.35 19.12
CA LEU A 132 -7.73 -7.54 19.97
C LEU A 132 -9.07 -7.63 20.70
N ALA A 133 -9.62 -6.50 21.14
CA ALA A 133 -10.94 -6.46 21.77
C ALA A 133 -12.06 -6.87 20.80
N GLU A 134 -12.01 -6.38 19.55
CA GLU A 134 -12.95 -6.78 18.49
C GLU A 134 -12.78 -8.25 18.12
N MET A 135 -11.55 -8.74 17.97
CA MET A 135 -11.31 -10.18 17.72
C MET A 135 -11.91 -11.05 18.83
N ASN A 136 -11.68 -10.68 20.10
CA ASN A 136 -12.21 -11.43 21.24
C ASN A 136 -13.74 -11.40 21.29
N SER A 137 -14.37 -10.28 20.93
CA SER A 137 -15.84 -10.19 20.91
C SER A 137 -16.44 -11.09 19.81
N PHE A 138 -15.83 -11.13 18.62
CA PHE A 138 -16.21 -12.04 17.54
C PHE A 138 -16.04 -13.51 17.92
N VAL A 139 -14.94 -13.88 18.58
CA VAL A 139 -14.71 -15.26 19.04
C VAL A 139 -15.74 -15.65 20.10
N SER A 140 -16.08 -14.77 21.04
CA SER A 140 -17.08 -15.07 22.08
C SER A 140 -18.50 -15.17 21.52
N LEU A 141 -18.83 -14.39 20.48
CA LEU A 141 -20.11 -14.50 19.77
C LEU A 141 -20.22 -15.85 19.07
N LYS A 142 -19.13 -16.32 18.45
CA LYS A 142 -19.08 -17.63 17.78
C LYS A 142 -19.15 -18.81 18.75
N SER A 143 -18.84 -18.63 20.03
CA SER A 143 -18.98 -19.69 21.05
C SER A 143 -20.38 -19.75 21.70
N LYS A 144 -21.27 -18.82 21.36
CA LYS A 144 -22.66 -18.76 21.85
C LYS A 144 -23.69 -19.30 20.85
N PHE A 145 -23.26 -19.62 19.63
CA PHE A 145 -24.04 -20.32 18.61
C PHE A 145 -23.41 -21.69 18.34
#